data_AF-A0A4R1B7A3-F1
#
_entry.id   AF-A0A4R1B7A3-F1
#
_cell.length_a   1.000
_cell.length_b   1.000
_cell.length_c   1.000
_cell.angle_alpha   90.00
_cell.angle_beta   90.00
_cell.angle_gamma   90.00
#
_symmetry.space_group_name_H-M   'P 1'
#
loop_
_entity.id
_entity.type
_entity.pdbx_description
1 polymer ?
#
loop_
_entity_poly.entity_id
_entity_poly.type
_entity_poly.pdbx_seq_one_letter_code
_entity_poly.pdbx_strand_id
1 'polypeptide(L)'
;MKKRLLIAAGLLLALAGCNKLTVENYDKIAVGMPYDDVVGLIGKPKQCDDLMGLRSCTWGDDKRSVQVNFAGDKVLLFASKGLH
;
A
#
# COMPACT_ATOMS: atom_id res chain seq x y z
N MET A 1 -8.98 9.85 40.81
CA MET A 1 -8.97 10.44 39.45
C MET A 1 -7.57 10.47 38.78
N LYS A 2 -6.61 9.58 39.16
CA LYS A 2 -5.27 9.53 38.52
C LYS A 2 -5.01 8.27 37.67
N LYS A 3 -5.80 7.20 37.85
CA LYS A 3 -5.64 5.93 37.10
C LYS A 3 -6.21 5.97 35.67
N ARG A 4 -7.15 6.88 35.38
CA ARG A 4 -7.76 7.03 34.04
C ARG A 4 -6.86 7.76 33.04
N LEU A 5 -5.92 8.57 33.52
CA LEU A 5 -4.95 9.31 32.69
C LEU A 5 -3.82 8.42 32.17
N LEU A 6 -3.54 7.29 32.82
CA LEU A 6 -2.46 6.37 32.43
C LEU A 6 -2.84 5.45 31.26
N ILE A 7 -4.14 5.21 31.03
CA ILE A 7 -4.63 4.35 29.94
C ILE A 7 -4.67 5.12 28.61
N ALA A 8 -4.80 6.46 28.66
CA ALA A 8 -4.89 7.30 27.47
C ALA A 8 -3.54 7.52 26.76
N ALA A 9 -2.40 7.29 27.44
CA ALA A 9 -1.07 7.55 26.88
C ALA A 9 -0.52 6.40 26.00
N GLY A 10 -1.01 5.17 26.18
CA GLY A 10 -0.54 4.00 25.41
C GLY A 10 -1.14 3.87 24.01
N LEU A 11 -2.29 4.49 23.75
CA LEU A 11 -3.01 4.34 22.47
C LEU A 11 -2.53 5.30 21.37
N LEU A 12 -1.71 6.31 21.71
CA LEU A 12 -1.24 7.34 20.77
C LEU A 12 0.01 6.92 19.98
N LEU A 13 0.71 5.87 20.40
CA LEU A 13 1.92 5.36 19.73
C LEU A 13 1.62 4.37 18.59
N ALA A 14 0.38 3.91 18.44
CA ALA A 14 -0.02 2.93 17.40
C ALA A 14 -0.28 3.56 16.02
N LEU A 15 -0.20 4.89 15.88
CA LEU A 15 -0.52 5.62 14.64
C LEU A 15 0.73 6.05 13.84
N ALA A 16 1.94 5.76 14.31
CA ALA A 16 3.13 5.82 13.46
C ALA A 16 3.17 4.57 12.57
N GLY A 17 2.17 4.42 11.69
CA GLY A 17 2.19 3.39 10.66
C GLY A 17 3.42 3.63 9.79
N CYS A 18 4.38 2.70 9.81
CA CYS A 18 5.49 2.70 8.88
C CYS A 18 4.92 2.74 7.45
N ASN A 19 5.05 3.89 6.79
CA ASN A 19 4.57 4.06 5.42
C ASN A 19 5.45 3.21 4.51
N LYS A 20 4.95 2.04 4.08
CA LYS A 20 5.65 1.13 3.18
C LYS A 20 5.73 1.64 1.73
N LEU A 21 4.99 2.70 1.38
CA LEU A 21 4.96 3.29 0.04
C LEU A 21 6.18 4.21 -0.21
N THR A 22 7.36 3.60 -0.31
CA THR A 22 8.66 4.25 -0.56
C THR A 22 9.16 3.95 -1.98
N VAL A 23 10.08 4.78 -2.50
CA VAL A 23 10.75 4.51 -3.80
C VAL A 23 11.47 3.16 -3.76
N GLU A 24 12.21 2.89 -2.68
CA GLU A 24 12.95 1.63 -2.52
C GLU A 24 12.05 0.39 -2.56
N ASN A 25 10.84 0.44 -1.99
CA ASN A 25 9.90 -0.68 -2.06
C ASN A 25 9.18 -0.75 -3.41
N TYR A 26 8.91 0.39 -4.05
CA TYR A 26 8.36 0.45 -5.39
C TYR A 26 9.31 -0.18 -6.43
N ASP A 27 10.61 0.11 -6.34
CA ASP A 27 11.63 -0.42 -7.26
C ASP A 27 11.79 -1.95 -7.17
N LYS A 28 11.27 -2.58 -6.11
CA LYS A 28 11.25 -4.04 -5.95
C LYS A 28 10.09 -4.69 -6.71
N ILE A 29 9.07 -3.93 -7.14
CA ILE A 29 7.92 -4.46 -7.88
C ILE A 29 8.37 -4.85 -9.29
N ALA A 30 7.95 -6.03 -9.73
CA ALA A 30 8.28 -6.56 -11.05
C ALA A 30 7.04 -7.14 -11.73
N VAL A 31 7.04 -7.14 -13.07
CA VAL A 31 6.02 -7.84 -13.88
C VAL A 31 6.03 -9.33 -13.51
N GLY A 32 4.84 -9.93 -13.37
CA GLY A 32 4.65 -11.31 -12.96
C GLY A 32 4.62 -11.53 -11.44
N MET A 33 4.93 -10.51 -10.63
CA MET A 33 4.89 -10.59 -9.17
C MET A 33 3.46 -10.89 -8.67
N PRO A 34 3.27 -11.79 -7.71
CA PRO A 34 1.97 -12.02 -7.06
C PRO A 34 1.45 -10.78 -6.33
N TYR A 35 0.12 -10.60 -6.30
CA TYR A 35 -0.54 -9.54 -5.53
C TYR A 35 -0.09 -9.47 -4.07
N ASP A 36 -0.01 -10.62 -3.39
CA ASP A 36 0.37 -10.67 -1.96
C ASP A 36 1.80 -10.22 -1.72
N ASP A 37 2.71 -10.46 -2.66
CA ASP A 37 4.10 -9.99 -2.58
C ASP A 37 4.16 -8.47 -2.72
N VAL A 38 3.39 -7.89 -3.65
CA VAL A 38 3.24 -6.42 -3.78
C VAL A 38 2.68 -5.83 -2.48
N VAL A 39 1.67 -6.44 -1.88
CA VAL A 39 1.12 -6.00 -0.59
C VAL A 39 2.15 -6.11 0.54
N GLY A 40 2.99 -7.14 0.52
CA GLY A 40 4.11 -7.30 1.43
C GLY A 40 5.11 -6.14 1.34
N LEU A 41 5.43 -5.71 0.11
CA LEU A 41 6.37 -4.64 -0.21
C LEU A 41 5.83 -3.25 0.14
N ILE A 42 4.67 -2.88 -0.40
CA ILE A 42 4.16 -1.49 -0.36
C ILE A 42 2.90 -1.30 0.50
N GLY A 43 2.46 -2.35 1.20
CA GLY A 43 1.30 -2.31 2.09
C GLY A 43 -0.02 -2.63 1.38
N LYS A 44 -1.15 -2.45 2.07
CA LYS A 44 -2.48 -2.69 1.47
C LYS A 44 -2.89 -1.54 0.54
N PRO A 45 -3.49 -1.83 -0.63
CA PRO A 45 -4.00 -0.79 -1.52
C PRO A 45 -5.14 -0.03 -0.86
N LYS A 46 -5.33 1.22 -1.27
CA LYS A 46 -6.45 2.06 -0.84
C LYS A 46 -7.73 1.72 -1.58
N GLN A 47 -7.60 1.38 -2.86
CA GLN A 47 -8.71 1.00 -3.74
C GLN A 47 -8.23 -0.07 -4.71
N CYS A 48 -9.11 -1.02 -5.01
CA CYS A 48 -8.95 -1.94 -6.14
C CYS A 48 -10.27 -2.03 -6.90
N ASP A 49 -10.19 -1.95 -8.22
CA ASP A 49 -11.28 -2.20 -9.14
C ASP A 49 -10.98 -3.51 -9.89
N ASP A 50 -11.95 -4.40 -10.01
CA ASP A 50 -11.80 -5.69 -10.70
C ASP A 50 -12.81 -5.77 -11.84
N LEU A 51 -12.31 -6.04 -13.05
CA LEU A 51 -13.11 -6.17 -14.25
C LEU A 51 -12.60 -7.34 -15.07
N MET A 52 -13.42 -8.39 -15.16
CA MET A 52 -13.17 -9.55 -16.03
C MET A 52 -11.78 -10.19 -15.86
N GLY A 53 -11.30 -10.30 -14.60
CA GLY A 53 -10.00 -10.91 -14.30
C GLY A 53 -8.80 -9.97 -14.48
N LEU A 54 -9.06 -8.70 -14.80
CA LEU A 54 -8.10 -7.61 -14.68
C LEU A 54 -8.40 -6.84 -13.39
N ARG A 55 -7.43 -6.78 -12.49
CA ARG A 55 -7.55 -6.02 -11.24
C ARG A 55 -6.64 -4.80 -11.30
N SER A 56 -7.16 -3.61 -11.07
CA SER A 56 -6.39 -2.38 -10.95
C SER A 56 -6.40 -1.93 -9.50
N CYS A 57 -5.24 -1.85 -8.86
CA CYS A 57 -5.13 -1.39 -7.47
C CYS A 57 -4.31 -0.10 -7.40
N THR A 58 -4.77 0.81 -6.54
CA THR A 58 -4.10 2.09 -6.26
C THR A 58 -3.71 2.18 -4.79
N TRP A 59 -2.45 2.52 -4.55
CA TRP A 59 -1.89 2.89 -3.26
C TRP A 59 -1.69 4.40 -3.21
N GLY A 60 -1.95 5.02 -2.05
CA GLY A 60 -1.72 6.45 -1.84
C GLY A 60 -2.88 7.34 -2.26
N ASP A 61 -2.57 8.54 -2.76
CA ASP A 61 -3.52 9.61 -3.10
C ASP A 61 -3.13 10.35 -4.40
N ASP A 62 -3.81 11.46 -4.68
CA ASP A 62 -3.63 12.25 -5.90
C ASP A 62 -2.23 12.88 -6.03
N LYS A 63 -1.50 13.05 -4.91
CA LYS A 63 -0.17 13.65 -4.85
C LYS A 63 0.93 12.59 -4.91
N ARG A 64 0.77 11.50 -4.17
CA ARG A 64 1.73 10.39 -4.09
C ARG A 64 0.99 9.07 -4.20
N SER A 65 1.14 8.39 -5.33
CA SER A 65 0.46 7.12 -5.58
C SER A 65 1.28 6.12 -6.38
N VAL A 66 0.89 4.86 -6.24
CA VAL A 66 1.33 3.75 -7.09
C VAL A 66 0.08 3.06 -7.62
N GLN A 67 0.03 2.84 -8.93
CA GLN A 67 -0.98 2.03 -9.59
C GLN A 67 -0.35 0.74 -10.08
N VAL A 68 -1.01 -0.39 -9.81
CA VAL A 68 -0.59 -1.71 -10.29
C VAL A 68 -1.80 -2.40 -10.88
N ASN A 69 -1.67 -2.82 -12.14
CA ASN A 69 -2.66 -3.66 -12.79
C ASN A 69 -2.19 -5.10 -12.75
N PHE A 70 -3.11 -6.00 -12.46
CA PHE A 70 -2.92 -7.44 -12.37
C PHE A 70 -3.79 -8.13 -13.42
N ALA A 71 -3.26 -9.20 -14.01
CA ALA A 71 -4.02 -10.15 -14.80
C ALA A 71 -4.05 -11.49 -14.03
N GLY A 72 -5.24 -11.93 -13.62
CA GLY A 72 -5.36 -12.87 -12.51
C GLY A 72 -4.74 -12.26 -11.25
N ASP A 73 -3.79 -12.96 -10.63
CA ASP A 73 -3.12 -12.49 -9.41
C ASP A 73 -1.67 -12.00 -9.63
N LYS A 74 -1.27 -11.74 -10.88
CA LYS A 74 0.11 -11.33 -11.21
C LYS A 74 0.17 -9.94 -11.83
N VAL A 75 1.20 -9.17 -11.46
CA VAL A 75 1.48 -7.83 -12.01
C VAL A 75 1.62 -7.89 -13.52
N LEU A 76 0.80 -7.12 -14.21
CA LEU A 76 0.89 -6.90 -15.67
C LEU A 76 1.69 -5.63 -15.96
N LEU A 77 1.36 -4.53 -15.29
CA LEU A 77 2.05 -3.24 -15.42
C LEU A 77 1.83 -2.39 -14.17
N PHE A 78 2.71 -1.44 -13.95
CA PHE A 78 2.65 -0.54 -12.80
C PHE A 78 3.28 0.82 -13.12
N ALA A 79 2.83 1.84 -12.39
CA ALA A 79 3.35 3.19 -12.50
C ALA A 79 3.24 3.90 -11.14
N SER A 80 4.10 4.89 -10.92
CA SER A 80 4.03 5.77 -9.77
C SER A 80 3.83 7.23 -10.19
N LYS A 81 3.21 8.00 -9.30
CA LYS A 81 3.03 9.45 -9.44
C LYS A 81 3.51 10.14 -8.18
N GLY A 82 4.41 11.11 -8.32
CA GLY A 82 4.93 11.91 -7.21
C GLY A 82 5.73 11.12 -6.16
N LEU A 83 6.11 9.88 -6.47
CA LEU A 83 6.96 9.05 -5.63
C LEU A 83 8.43 9.48 -5.82
N HIS A 84 8.99 10.07 -4.77
CA HIS A 84 10.39 10.46 -4.64
C HIS A 84 10.88 10.13 -3.22
#